data_AF-A0A947XPQ5-F1
#
_entry.id   AF-A0A947XPQ5-F1
#
_cell.length_a   1.000
_cell.length_b   1.000
_cell.length_c   1.000
_cell.angle_alpha   90.00
_cell.angle_beta   90.00
_cell.angle_gamma   90.00
#
_symmetry.space_group_name_H-M   'P 1'
#
loop_
_entity.id
_entity.type
_entity.pdbx_description
1 polymer ?
#
loop_
_entity_poly.entity_id
_entity_poly.type
_entity_poly.pdbx_seq_one_letter_code
_entity_poly.pdbx_strand_id
1 'polypeptide(L)'
;MTTETLAKTPLHALHLELGARMVPFAGYDMPVQYPLGVMKEHLHTRDQAGLFDVSHMGQIVLRGANAAQALESLVPVDIIDLPVG
;
A
#
# COMPACT_ATOMS: atom_id res chain seq x y z
N MET A 1 3.47 27.72 -3.93
CA MET A 1 3.36 26.27 -3.67
C MET A 1 2.42 26.13 -2.48
N THR A 2 1.21 25.63 -2.70
CA THR A 2 0.30 25.33 -1.61
C THR A 2 0.94 24.25 -0.75
N THR A 3 1.14 24.53 0.54
CA THR A 3 1.57 23.55 1.54
C THR A 3 0.43 22.54 1.71
N GLU A 4 0.46 21.49 0.88
CA GLU A 4 -0.46 20.38 1.00
C GLU A 4 -0.17 19.64 2.31
N THR A 5 -1.17 19.56 3.19
CA THR A 5 -1.04 18.79 4.43
C THR A 5 -1.20 17.32 4.08
N LEU A 6 -0.10 16.57 4.13
CA LEU A 6 -0.08 15.15 3.79
C LEU A 6 -0.72 14.29 4.89
N ALA A 7 -1.48 13.29 4.48
CA ALA A 7 -1.98 12.26 5.37
C ALA A 7 -0.83 11.37 5.89
N LYS A 8 -1.06 10.69 7.01
CA LYS A 8 -0.07 9.81 7.67
C LYS A 8 -0.65 8.42 7.85
N THR A 9 0.16 7.39 7.62
CA THR A 9 -0.22 6.01 7.94
C THR A 9 -0.15 5.76 9.45
N PRO A 10 -0.78 4.69 9.96
CA PRO A 10 -0.67 4.30 11.37
C PRO A 10 0.78 4.04 11.83
N LEU A 11 1.68 3.68 10.91
CA LEU A 11 3.09 3.39 11.19
C LEU A 11 4.02 4.58 10.94
N HIS A 12 3.49 5.78 10.67
CA HIS A 12 4.29 6.98 10.34
C HIS A 12 5.39 7.29 11.36
N ALA A 13 5.07 7.21 12.65
CA ALA A 13 6.05 7.46 13.71
C ALA A 13 7.21 6.45 13.71
N LEU A 14 6.90 5.18 13.42
CA LEU A 14 7.92 4.12 13.31
C LEU A 14 8.85 4.36 12.12
N HIS A 15 8.32 4.83 10.99
CA HIS A 15 9.15 5.19 9.83
C HIS A 15 10.17 6.27 10.17
N LEU A 16 9.75 7.31 10.91
CA LEU A 16 10.64 8.37 11.37
C LEU A 16 11.71 7.84 12.33
N GLU A 17 11.32 6.98 13.28
CA GLU A 17 12.25 6.35 14.24
C GLU A 17 13.33 5.51 13.53
N LEU A 18 12.94 4.77 12.48
CA LEU A 18 13.84 3.93 11.68
C LEU A 18 14.67 4.72 10.65
N GLY A 19 14.56 6.04 10.62
CA GLY A 19 15.35 6.91 9.74
C GLY A 19 14.92 6.85 8.28
N ALA A 20 13.65 6.57 8.01
CA ALA A 20 13.13 6.58 6.65
C ALA A 20 13.23 7.98 6.03
N ARG A 21 13.54 8.02 4.73
CA ARG A 21 13.38 9.22 3.92
C ARG A 21 11.92 9.35 3.51
N MET A 22 11.20 10.30 4.10
CA MET A 22 9.78 10.53 3.84
C MET A 22 9.58 11.43 2.61
N VAL A 23 8.58 11.13 1.78
CA VAL A 23 8.23 11.89 0.58
C VAL A 23 6.71 11.98 0.38
N PRO A 24 6.20 13.03 -0.31
CA PRO A 24 4.81 13.08 -0.75
C PRO A 24 4.52 11.99 -1.79
N PHE A 25 3.57 11.10 -1.49
CA PHE A 25 3.10 10.07 -2.41
C PHE A 25 1.60 9.83 -2.25
N ALA A 26 0.83 9.99 -3.33
CA ALA A 26 -0.63 9.79 -3.36
C ALA A 26 -1.40 10.53 -2.23
N GLY A 27 -0.93 11.72 -1.82
CA GLY A 27 -1.53 12.50 -0.74
C GLY A 27 -1.09 12.09 0.68
N TYR A 28 -0.17 11.14 0.81
CA TYR A 28 0.41 10.70 2.08
C TYR A 28 1.89 11.07 2.20
N ASP A 29 2.37 11.17 3.43
CA ASP A 29 3.79 11.27 3.78
C ASP A 29 4.35 9.86 3.98
N MET A 30 5.06 9.34 2.97
CA MET A 30 5.40 7.90 2.85
C MET A 30 6.92 7.66 2.81
N PRO A 31 7.42 6.53 3.36
CA PRO A 31 8.84 6.19 3.29
C PRO A 31 9.25 5.75 1.88
N VAL A 32 10.23 6.43 1.26
CA VAL A 32 10.77 6.04 -0.06
C VAL A 32 11.95 5.07 0.03
N GLN A 33 12.74 5.17 1.11
CA GLN A 33 13.84 4.26 1.44
C GLN A 33 14.26 4.47 2.91
N TYR A 34 14.98 3.50 3.47
CA TYR A 34 15.60 3.52 4.80
C TYR A 34 17.12 3.72 4.69
N PRO A 35 17.89 3.77 5.80
CA PRO A 35 19.34 3.98 5.74
C PRO A 35 20.11 2.95 4.92
N LEU A 36 19.54 1.76 4.71
CA LEU A 36 20.11 0.71 3.87
C LEU A 36 20.19 1.14 2.39
N GLY A 37 19.22 1.93 1.93
CA GLY A 37 19.15 2.52 0.59
C GLY A 37 18.41 1.64 -0.41
N VAL A 38 17.77 2.29 -1.39
CA VAL A 38 16.82 1.66 -2.33
C VAL A 38 17.34 0.40 -3.01
N MET A 39 18.60 0.38 -3.47
CA MET A 39 19.16 -0.77 -4.18
C MET A 39 19.32 -1.98 -3.26
N LYS A 40 19.78 -1.76 -2.02
CA LYS A 40 20.00 -2.85 -1.07
C LYS A 40 18.67 -3.34 -0.48
N GLU A 41 17.69 -2.46 -0.28
CA GLU A 41 16.32 -2.85 0.12
C GLU A 41 15.65 -3.70 -0.96
N HIS A 42 15.82 -3.34 -2.25
CA HIS A 42 15.35 -4.14 -3.38
C HIS A 42 15.97 -5.55 -3.37
N LEU A 43 17.30 -5.64 -3.29
CA LEU A 43 18.01 -6.92 -3.27
C LEU A 43 17.63 -7.74 -2.03
N HIS A 44 17.50 -7.11 -0.85
CA HIS A 44 17.08 -7.80 0.37
C HIS A 44 15.67 -8.40 0.24
N THR A 45 14.74 -7.71 -0.44
CA THR A 45 13.40 -8.26 -0.69
C THR A 45 13.44 -9.49 -1.62
N ARG A 46 14.39 -9.51 -2.57
CA ARG A 46 14.57 -10.63 -3.50
C ARG A 46 15.25 -11.84 -2.85
N ASP A 47 16.29 -11.57 -2.06
CA ASP A 47 17.15 -12.62 -1.51
C ASP A 47 16.67 -13.09 -0.14
N GLN A 48 15.88 -12.29 0.58
CA GLN A 48 15.41 -12.53 1.96
C GLN A 48 13.91 -12.16 2.09
N ALA A 49 13.55 -11.23 2.99
CA ALA A 49 12.18 -10.78 3.20
C ALA A 49 12.11 -9.26 3.34
N GLY A 50 11.23 -8.62 2.58
CA GLY A 50 10.95 -7.18 2.70
C GLY A 50 9.64 -6.93 3.45
N LEU A 51 9.62 -5.91 4.32
CA LEU A 51 8.40 -5.44 4.97
C LEU A 51 7.99 -4.09 4.38
N PHE A 52 6.74 -3.99 3.94
CA PHE A 52 6.20 -2.80 3.28
C PHE A 52 4.97 -2.28 4.03
N ASP A 53 4.96 -0.99 4.37
CA ASP A 53 3.75 -0.32 4.84
C ASP A 53 2.92 0.13 3.62
N VAL A 54 1.89 -0.66 3.31
CA VAL A 54 0.92 -0.37 2.23
C VAL A 54 -0.40 0.20 2.78
N SER A 55 -0.41 0.70 4.02
CA SER A 55 -1.65 1.14 4.69
C SER A 55 -2.32 2.37 4.08
N HIS A 56 -1.65 3.05 3.13
CA HIS A 56 -2.24 4.12 2.32
C HIS A 56 -3.23 3.59 1.27
N MET A 57 -3.25 2.28 1.00
CA MET A 57 -4.19 1.67 0.06
C MET A 57 -5.61 1.63 0.66
N GLY A 58 -6.59 2.02 -0.16
CA GLY A 58 -7.99 1.90 0.21
C GLY A 58 -8.43 0.43 0.30
N GLN A 59 -9.19 0.11 1.33
CA GLN A 59 -9.83 -1.20 1.51
C GLN A 59 -11.35 -1.06 1.39
N ILE A 60 -11.97 -1.92 0.58
CA ILE A 60 -13.42 -1.92 0.35
C ILE A 60 -13.93 -3.34 0.59
N VAL A 61 -15.02 -3.45 1.36
CA VAL A 61 -15.72 -4.71 1.59
C VAL A 61 -17.10 -4.63 0.94
N LEU A 62 -17.32 -5.45 -0.09
CA LEU A 62 -18.61 -5.57 -0.77
C LEU A 62 -19.40 -6.75 -0.20
N ARG A 63 -20.67 -6.53 0.14
CA ARG A 63 -21.55 -7.56 0.71
C ARG A 63 -22.91 -7.54 0.02
N GLY A 64 -23.51 -8.71 -0.17
CA GLY A 64 -24.84 -8.87 -0.77
C GLY A 64 -24.93 -10.14 -1.60
N ALA A 65 -26.15 -10.59 -1.90
CA ALA A 65 -26.39 -11.85 -2.61
C ALA A 65 -25.71 -11.93 -3.99
N ASN A 66 -25.57 -10.79 -4.69
CA ASN A 66 -25.01 -10.70 -6.04
C ASN A 66 -23.72 -9.87 -6.10
N ALA A 67 -22.95 -9.80 -4.99
CA ALA A 67 -21.76 -8.95 -4.90
C ALA A 67 -20.71 -9.27 -5.98
N ALA A 68 -20.43 -10.55 -6.24
CA ALA A 68 -19.49 -10.99 -7.27
C ALA A 68 -19.93 -10.54 -8.67
N GLN A 69 -21.17 -10.86 -9.05
CA GLN A 69 -21.75 -10.47 -10.34
C GLN A 69 -21.74 -8.94 -10.55
N ALA A 70 -22.07 -8.17 -9.50
CA ALA A 70 -22.01 -6.71 -9.58
C ALA A 70 -20.57 -6.21 -9.79
N LEU A 71 -19.58 -6.82 -9.13
CA LEU A 71 -18.18 -6.44 -9.26
C LEU A 71 -17.63 -6.75 -10.65
N GLU A 72 -17.99 -7.87 -11.27
CA GLU A 72 -17.58 -8.22 -12.65
C GLU A 72 -18.06 -7.20 -13.69
N SER A 73 -19.17 -6.49 -13.44
CA SER A 73 -19.59 -5.40 -14.34
C SER A 73 -18.66 -4.17 -14.29
N LEU A 74 -17.79 -4.09 -13.27
CA LEU A 74 -16.85 -2.98 -13.06
C LEU A 74 -15.39 -3.35 -13.40
N VAL A 75 -15.05 -4.65 -13.41
CA VAL A 75 -13.66 -5.11 -13.62
C VAL A 75 -13.59 -6.25 -14.64
N PRO A 76 -12.52 -6.32 -15.46
CA PRO A 76 -12.37 -7.38 -16.47
C PRO A 76 -11.78 -8.66 -15.85
N VAL A 77 -12.45 -9.20 -14.83
CA VAL A 77 -12.02 -10.41 -14.09
C VAL A 77 -13.25 -11.30 -13.85
N ASP A 78 -13.07 -12.61 -13.93
CA ASP A 78 -14.06 -13.60 -13.50
C ASP A 78 -13.98 -13.77 -11.97
N ILE A 79 -14.90 -13.10 -11.27
CA ILE A 79 -15.01 -13.07 -9.81
C ILE A 79 -15.99 -14.14 -9.32
N ILE A 80 -16.99 -14.51 -10.13
CA ILE A 80 -17.96 -15.55 -9.79
C ILE A 80 -17.25 -16.90 -9.63
N ASP A 81 -16.32 -17.23 -10.53
CA ASP A 81 -15.57 -18.49 -10.47
C ASP A 81 -14.27 -18.39 -9.64
N LEU A 82 -14.01 -17.25 -8.99
CA LEU A 82 -12.87 -17.10 -8.08
C LEU A 82 -13.11 -17.90 -6.79
N PRO A 83 -12.26 -18.90 -6.45
CA PRO A 83 -12.44 -19.68 -5.24
C PRO A 83 -12.26 -18.83 -3.98
N VAL A 84 -12.92 -19.25 -2.89
CA VAL A 84 -12.66 -18.68 -1.56
C VAL A 84 -11.19 -18.95 -1.19
N GLY A 85 -10.49 -17.88 -0.80
CA GLY A 85 -9.10 -17.92 -0.36
C GLY A 85 -8.88 -18.55 1.01
#